data_AF-A0A6A8FJL9-F1
#
_entry.id   AF-A0A6A8FJL9-F1
#
_cell.length_a   1.000
_cell.length_b   1.000
_cell.length_c   1.000
_cell.angle_alpha   90.00
_cell.angle_beta   90.00
_cell.angle_gamma   90.00
#
_symmetry.space_group_name_H-M   'P 1'
#
loop_
_entity.id
_entity.type
_entity.pdbx_description
1 polymer ?
#
loop_
_entity_poly.entity_id
_entity_poly.type
_entity_poly.pdbx_seq_one_letter_code
_entity_poly.pdbx_strand_id
1 'polypeptide(L)'
;MGIIQSLQCRECRKEYEPQFRYVCEECFGPLDVTYKFPSSIKKNSFESREKNYWRYFELLPIADKNNIVSLNAGFTPLQQADRLGTHLGGMKNLFIKNDSVNPTFSFKDRPAGVAVSRAKETKLKAVGCASTGNLASATAAHAAKAALPCYIFAPSDIENIKIAQALSYGAEYVAVDGTYDDANRVASVIGDS
;
A
#
# COMPACT_ATOMS: atom_id res chain seq x y z
N MET A 1 -20.26 -3.30 -2.47
CA MET A 1 -18.95 -3.28 -1.78
C MET A 1 -18.00 -4.12 -2.60
N GLY A 2 -16.72 -3.77 -2.65
CA GLY A 2 -15.72 -4.51 -3.42
C GLY A 2 -15.41 -5.78 -2.66
N ILE A 3 -16.23 -6.81 -2.85
CA ILE A 3 -15.99 -8.10 -2.21
C ILE A 3 -14.89 -8.77 -3.02
N ILE A 4 -13.78 -9.08 -2.34
CA ILE A 4 -12.74 -9.93 -2.91
C ILE A 4 -13.41 -11.25 -3.31
N GLN A 5 -13.35 -11.59 -4.60
CA GLN A 5 -13.96 -12.81 -5.12
C GLN A 5 -13.01 -13.99 -4.95
N SER A 6 -11.77 -13.84 -5.40
CA SER A 6 -10.71 -14.85 -5.31
C SER A 6 -9.34 -14.18 -5.40
N LEU A 7 -8.28 -14.96 -5.17
CA LEU A 7 -6.94 -14.61 -5.61
C LEU A 7 -6.64 -15.42 -6.88
N GLN A 8 -6.08 -14.80 -7.91
CA GLN A 8 -5.75 -15.48 -9.17
C GLN A 8 -4.26 -15.31 -9.48
N CYS A 9 -3.56 -16.40 -9.76
CA CYS A 9 -2.17 -16.33 -10.20
C CYS A 9 -2.06 -15.64 -11.57
N ARG A 10 -1.14 -14.68 -11.67
CA ARG A 10 -0.88 -13.96 -12.93
C ARG A 10 -0.38 -14.87 -14.05
N GLU A 11 0.40 -15.88 -13.69
CA GLU A 11 1.09 -16.76 -14.65
C GLU A 11 0.19 -17.94 -15.09
N CYS A 12 -0.22 -18.78 -14.14
CA CYS A 12 -0.95 -20.03 -14.44
C CYS A 12 -2.48 -19.92 -14.31
N ARG A 13 -3.01 -18.76 -13.92
CA ARG A 13 -4.45 -18.50 -13.73
C ARG A 13 -5.14 -19.35 -12.66
N LYS A 14 -4.41 -20.15 -11.87
CA LYS A 14 -4.99 -20.89 -10.74
C LYS A 14 -5.63 -19.91 -9.74
N GLU A 15 -6.82 -20.27 -9.29
CA GLU A 15 -7.58 -19.50 -8.32
C GLU A 15 -7.43 -20.07 -6.91
N TYR A 16 -7.43 -19.18 -5.93
CA TYR A 16 -7.33 -19.48 -4.52
C TYR A 16 -8.40 -18.69 -3.76
N GLU A 17 -8.78 -19.24 -2.60
CA GLU A 17 -9.63 -18.52 -1.65
C GLU A 17 -8.93 -17.22 -1.16
N PRO A 18 -9.69 -16.15 -0.84
CA PRO A 18 -9.18 -14.87 -0.33
C PRO A 18 -8.52 -14.93 1.06
N GLN A 19 -7.38 -15.61 1.14
CA GLN A 19 -6.57 -15.78 2.36
C GLN A 19 -5.31 -14.90 2.32
N PHE A 20 -4.54 -14.90 3.40
CA PHE A 20 -3.21 -14.26 3.44
C PHE A 20 -2.22 -15.06 2.59
N ARG A 21 -2.30 -14.88 1.28
CA ARG A 21 -1.48 -15.56 0.30
C ARG A 21 -1.08 -14.58 -0.80
N TYR A 22 0.20 -14.58 -1.15
CA TYR A 22 0.75 -13.70 -2.19
C TYR A 22 1.53 -14.46 -3.27
N VAL A 23 1.77 -15.76 -3.08
CA VAL A 23 2.49 -16.64 -4.01
C VAL A 23 1.62 -17.85 -4.40
N CYS A 24 1.66 -18.21 -5.68
CA CYS A 24 1.07 -19.42 -6.23
C CYS A 24 1.87 -20.67 -5.86
N GLU A 25 1.20 -21.73 -5.40
CA GLU A 25 1.86 -22.99 -5.00
C GLU A 25 2.33 -23.84 -6.19
N GLU A 26 1.73 -23.66 -7.36
CA GLU A 26 2.06 -24.47 -8.55
C GLU A 26 3.25 -23.93 -9.32
N CYS A 27 3.39 -22.60 -9.39
CA CYS A 27 4.34 -21.96 -10.29
C CYS A 27 5.12 -20.81 -9.65
N PHE A 28 4.95 -20.57 -8.34
CA PHE A 28 5.61 -19.50 -7.58
C PHE A 28 5.38 -18.07 -8.11
N GLY A 29 4.40 -17.88 -9.00
CA GLY A 29 4.02 -16.58 -9.54
C GLY A 29 3.20 -15.76 -8.53
N PRO A 30 3.15 -14.42 -8.68
CA PRO A 30 2.37 -13.56 -7.81
C PRO A 30 0.85 -13.77 -8.00
N LEU A 31 0.10 -13.53 -6.93
CA LEU A 31 -1.36 -13.55 -6.95
C LEU A 31 -1.95 -12.14 -7.07
N ASP A 32 -2.95 -11.99 -7.94
CA ASP A 32 -3.81 -10.82 -8.02
C ASP A 32 -5.10 -11.01 -7.25
N VAL A 33 -5.62 -9.91 -6.71
CA VAL A 33 -6.95 -9.87 -6.10
C VAL A 33 -7.99 -9.71 -7.21
N THR A 34 -8.92 -10.66 -7.33
CA THR A 34 -10.09 -10.52 -8.19
C THR A 34 -11.26 -9.94 -7.39
N TYR A 35 -12.06 -9.10 -8.03
CA TYR A 35 -13.12 -8.34 -7.36
C TYR A 35 -14.47 -8.61 -8.00
N LYS A 36 -15.50 -8.76 -7.16
CA LYS A 36 -16.88 -8.62 -7.60
C LYS A 36 -17.29 -7.14 -7.53
N PHE A 37 -17.17 -6.44 -8.65
CA PHE A 37 -17.55 -5.03 -8.71
C PHE A 37 -19.08 -4.86 -8.67
N PRO A 38 -19.60 -3.92 -7.87
CA PRO A 38 -21.03 -3.63 -7.86
C PRO A 38 -21.44 -2.93 -9.16
N SER A 39 -22.50 -3.43 -9.80
CA SER A 39 -23.05 -2.87 -11.05
C SER A 39 -23.63 -1.46 -10.92
N SER A 40 -23.84 -0.99 -9.69
CA SER A 40 -24.43 0.31 -9.38
C SER A 40 -23.46 1.49 -9.44
N ILE A 41 -22.14 1.26 -9.55
CA ILE A 41 -21.14 2.34 -9.61
C ILE A 41 -21.15 3.00 -10.99
N LYS A 42 -21.35 4.32 -10.99
CA LYS A 42 -21.28 5.19 -12.17
C LYS A 42 -20.08 6.13 -12.04
N LYS A 43 -19.68 6.75 -13.16
CA LYS A 43 -18.55 7.70 -13.20
C LYS A 43 -18.68 8.84 -12.18
N ASN A 44 -19.90 9.36 -12.00
CA ASN A 44 -20.19 10.47 -11.08
C ASN A 44 -20.50 10.02 -9.64
N SER A 45 -20.50 8.71 -9.34
CA SER A 45 -20.84 8.18 -8.00
C SER A 45 -19.95 8.70 -6.87
N PHE A 46 -18.79 9.26 -7.21
CA PHE A 46 -17.77 9.68 -6.25
C PHE A 46 -17.67 11.21 -6.10
N GLU A 47 -18.33 12.00 -6.94
CA GLU A 47 -18.08 13.45 -7.07
C GLU A 47 -18.28 14.24 -5.77
N SER A 48 -19.32 13.92 -5.00
CA SER A 48 -19.66 14.59 -3.74
C SER A 48 -19.01 13.99 -2.49
N ARG A 49 -18.14 12.99 -2.64
CA ARG A 49 -17.51 12.27 -1.53
C ARG A 49 -16.23 12.96 -1.04
N GLU A 50 -15.59 12.38 -0.02
CA GLU A 50 -14.38 12.94 0.57
C GLU A 50 -13.25 13.11 -0.45
N LYS A 51 -12.42 14.12 -0.23
CA LYS A 51 -11.23 14.41 -1.05
C LYS A 51 -10.04 13.56 -0.61
N ASN A 52 -10.20 12.24 -0.61
CA ASN A 52 -9.15 11.26 -0.37
C ASN A 52 -9.42 10.01 -1.23
N TYR A 53 -8.56 8.98 -1.20
CA TYR A 53 -8.81 7.77 -1.99
C TYR A 53 -9.90 6.86 -1.40
N TRP A 54 -10.26 7.01 -0.13
CA TRP A 54 -11.33 6.24 0.51
C TRP A 54 -12.71 6.53 -0.06
N ARG A 55 -12.86 7.62 -0.83
CA ARG A 55 -14.03 7.88 -1.67
C ARG A 55 -14.41 6.70 -2.57
N TYR A 56 -13.44 5.82 -2.90
CA TYR A 56 -13.61 4.63 -3.73
C TYR A 56 -13.84 3.35 -2.91
N PHE A 57 -14.33 3.45 -1.68
CA PHE A 57 -14.49 2.33 -0.74
C PHE A 57 -15.06 1.05 -1.36
N GLU A 58 -16.09 1.15 -2.20
CA GLU A 58 -16.74 0.03 -2.85
C GLU A 58 -15.88 -0.68 -3.91
N LEU A 59 -14.67 -0.18 -4.19
CA LEU A 59 -13.67 -0.77 -5.09
C LEU A 59 -12.43 -1.26 -4.32
N LEU A 60 -12.41 -1.11 -2.99
CA LEU A 60 -11.28 -1.46 -2.14
C LEU A 60 -11.58 -2.77 -1.37
N PRO A 61 -10.55 -3.57 -1.04
CA PRO A 61 -10.70 -4.89 -0.42
C PRO A 61 -10.93 -4.80 1.10
N ILE A 62 -11.88 -3.97 1.55
CA ILE A 62 -12.23 -3.77 2.96
C ILE A 62 -13.74 -3.97 3.12
N ALA A 63 -14.15 -4.84 4.04
CA ALA A 63 -15.54 -5.21 4.23
C ALA A 63 -16.30 -4.25 5.16
N ASP A 64 -15.65 -3.73 6.21
CA ASP A 64 -16.27 -2.78 7.13
C ASP A 64 -15.50 -1.46 7.16
N LYS A 65 -16.21 -0.35 6.88
CA LYS A 65 -15.67 1.02 6.93
C LYS A 65 -15.07 1.37 8.29
N ASN A 66 -15.51 0.76 9.38
CA ASN A 66 -14.96 1.00 10.73
C ASN A 66 -13.49 0.54 10.86
N ASN A 67 -13.03 -0.32 9.95
CA ASN A 67 -11.64 -0.77 9.89
C ASN A 67 -10.73 0.15 9.08
N ILE A 68 -11.26 1.19 8.43
CA ILE A 68 -10.46 2.13 7.65
C ILE A 68 -9.48 2.87 8.57
N VAL A 69 -8.20 2.79 8.20
CA VAL A 69 -7.09 3.54 8.77
C VAL A 69 -6.70 4.61 7.75
N SER A 70 -7.22 5.83 7.95
CA SER A 70 -7.01 6.95 7.02
C SER A 70 -6.09 8.00 7.61
N LEU A 71 -5.04 8.33 6.84
CA LEU A 71 -4.27 9.57 7.00
C LEU A 71 -4.74 10.68 6.05
N ASN A 72 -5.91 10.51 5.41
CA ASN A 72 -6.46 11.39 4.38
C ASN A 72 -5.62 11.50 3.10
N ALA A 73 -4.86 10.45 2.79
CA ALA A 73 -4.09 10.36 1.57
C ALA A 73 -4.98 10.29 0.30
N GLY A 74 -4.42 10.70 -0.83
CA GLY A 74 -5.11 10.78 -2.10
C GLY A 74 -5.61 12.18 -2.44
N PHE A 75 -6.44 12.26 -3.50
CA PHE A 75 -6.94 13.52 -4.07
C PHE A 75 -5.85 14.59 -4.32
N THR A 76 -4.64 14.12 -4.59
CA THR A 76 -3.47 14.95 -4.84
C THR A 76 -3.58 15.78 -6.11
N PRO A 77 -2.83 16.88 -6.25
CA PRO A 77 -2.89 17.75 -7.42
C PRO A 77 -2.63 17.00 -8.73
N LEU A 78 -3.37 17.37 -9.78
CA LEU A 78 -3.06 17.05 -11.17
C LEU A 78 -2.67 18.36 -11.85
N GLN A 79 -1.37 18.60 -11.98
CA GLN A 79 -0.82 19.89 -12.39
C GLN A 79 -0.59 19.87 -13.90
N GLN A 80 -1.11 20.88 -14.60
CA GLN A 80 -0.79 21.07 -16.02
C GLN A 80 0.66 21.54 -16.17
N ALA A 81 1.42 20.93 -17.08
CA ALA A 81 2.85 21.14 -17.23
C ALA A 81 3.21 21.79 -18.57
N ASP A 82 2.70 23.00 -18.81
CA ASP A 82 2.77 23.67 -20.12
C ASP A 82 4.21 23.85 -20.64
N ARG A 83 5.11 24.40 -19.81
CA ARG A 83 6.51 24.65 -20.21
C ARG A 83 7.26 23.36 -20.55
N LEU A 84 7.04 22.32 -19.75
CA LEU A 84 7.62 21.00 -20.02
C LEU A 84 7.02 20.40 -21.29
N GLY A 85 5.72 20.55 -21.51
CA GLY A 85 5.04 20.11 -22.71
C GLY A 85 5.58 20.77 -23.97
N THR A 86 5.82 22.09 -23.94
CA THR A 86 6.51 22.81 -25.03
C THR A 86 7.90 22.26 -25.28
N HIS A 87 8.69 22.08 -24.22
CA HIS A 87 10.07 21.58 -24.33
C HIS A 87 10.15 20.16 -24.93
N LEU A 88 9.16 19.29 -24.64
CA LEU A 88 9.09 17.92 -25.14
C LEU A 88 8.43 17.78 -26.53
N GLY A 89 8.45 18.84 -27.35
CA GLY A 89 7.94 18.80 -28.72
C GLY A 89 6.48 19.26 -28.87
N GLY A 90 6.02 20.16 -28.01
CA GLY A 90 4.71 20.81 -28.16
C GLY A 90 3.52 19.98 -27.64
N MET A 91 3.73 19.16 -26.61
CA MET A 91 2.64 18.42 -25.96
C MET A 91 1.68 19.38 -25.26
N LYS A 92 0.41 19.42 -25.70
CA LYS A 92 -0.63 20.32 -25.16
C LYS A 92 -1.34 19.78 -23.92
N ASN A 93 -1.34 18.47 -23.72
CA ASN A 93 -2.08 17.78 -22.65
C ASN A 93 -1.14 17.01 -21.73
N LEU A 94 -0.07 17.68 -21.26
CA LEU A 94 0.86 17.09 -20.30
C LEU A 94 0.46 17.48 -18.87
N PHE A 95 0.29 16.48 -18.01
CA PHE A 95 -0.06 16.66 -16.61
C PHE A 95 0.86 15.86 -15.69
N ILE A 96 1.13 16.41 -14.52
CA ILE A 96 1.89 15.77 -13.44
C ILE A 96 0.92 15.43 -12.31
N LYS A 97 0.77 14.13 -12.02
CA LYS A 97 0.04 13.67 -10.84
C LYS A 97 0.98 13.70 -9.64
N ASN A 98 0.85 14.74 -8.83
CA ASN A 98 1.81 14.98 -7.75
C ASN A 98 1.45 14.19 -6.48
N ASP A 99 1.87 12.93 -6.42
CA ASP A 99 1.69 12.10 -5.22
C ASP A 99 2.75 12.33 -4.12
N SER A 100 3.69 13.27 -4.28
CA SER A 100 4.67 13.61 -3.24
C SER A 100 4.08 14.44 -2.10
N VAL A 101 2.84 14.92 -2.24
CA VAL A 101 2.13 15.69 -1.20
C VAL A 101 1.15 14.84 -0.39
N ASN A 102 1.20 13.52 -0.53
CA ASN A 102 0.52 12.63 0.40
C ASN A 102 1.13 12.76 1.82
N PRO A 103 0.43 12.33 2.89
CA PRO A 103 0.85 12.51 4.29
C PRO A 103 2.30 12.11 4.62
N THR A 104 2.80 11.00 4.08
CA THR A 104 4.20 10.57 4.27
C THR A 104 5.09 10.92 3.07
N PHE A 105 4.66 11.89 2.26
CA PHE A 105 5.35 12.42 1.09
C PHE A 105 5.55 11.42 -0.07
N SER A 106 4.69 10.39 -0.17
CA SER A 106 4.80 9.38 -1.22
C SER A 106 3.45 8.77 -1.59
N PHE A 107 3.35 8.24 -2.82
CA PHE A 107 2.19 7.46 -3.26
C PHE A 107 1.95 6.20 -2.41
N LYS A 108 2.96 5.74 -1.64
CA LYS A 108 2.90 4.53 -0.81
C LYS A 108 1.84 4.61 0.29
N ASP A 109 1.36 5.81 0.65
CA ASP A 109 0.22 5.97 1.56
C ASP A 109 -1.06 5.29 1.07
N ARG A 110 -1.24 5.16 -0.25
CA ARG A 110 -2.42 4.50 -0.83
C ARG A 110 -2.43 2.98 -0.53
N PRO A 111 -1.44 2.19 -0.98
CA PRO A 111 -1.43 0.76 -0.66
C PRO A 111 -1.22 0.48 0.83
N ALA A 112 -0.40 1.27 1.55
CA ALA A 112 -0.17 1.06 2.98
C ALA A 112 -1.45 1.22 3.80
N GLY A 113 -2.24 2.27 3.54
CA GLY A 113 -3.51 2.46 4.26
C GLY A 113 -4.53 1.36 3.98
N VAL A 114 -4.60 0.82 2.75
CA VAL A 114 -5.42 -0.36 2.45
C VAL A 114 -4.92 -1.60 3.20
N ALA A 115 -3.61 -1.89 3.14
CA ALA A 115 -3.03 -3.06 3.79
C ALA A 115 -3.20 -3.04 5.32
N VAL A 116 -2.93 -1.90 5.98
CA VAL A 116 -3.08 -1.75 7.43
C VAL A 116 -4.55 -1.77 7.85
N SER A 117 -5.46 -1.20 7.05
CA SER A 117 -6.91 -1.33 7.29
C SER A 117 -7.36 -2.79 7.23
N ARG A 118 -6.83 -3.56 6.27
CA ARG A 118 -7.12 -5.00 6.16
C ARG A 118 -6.53 -5.80 7.32
N ALA A 119 -5.31 -5.47 7.75
CA ALA A 119 -4.67 -6.05 8.93
C ALA A 119 -5.51 -5.81 10.20
N LYS A 120 -6.03 -4.59 10.38
CA LYS A 120 -6.95 -4.26 11.47
C LYS A 120 -8.25 -5.08 11.39
N GLU A 121 -8.88 -5.14 10.21
CA GLU A 121 -10.13 -5.89 9.99
C GLU A 121 -10.01 -7.39 10.30
N THR A 122 -8.86 -7.95 9.97
CA THR A 122 -8.54 -9.37 10.19
C THR A 122 -7.90 -9.64 11.55
N LYS A 123 -7.73 -8.60 12.37
CA LYS A 123 -7.19 -8.67 13.74
C LYS A 123 -5.76 -9.24 13.80
N LEU A 124 -4.93 -8.90 12.81
CA LEU A 124 -3.50 -9.18 12.89
C LEU A 124 -2.88 -8.44 14.09
N LYS A 125 -1.86 -9.05 14.69
CA LYS A 125 -1.22 -8.54 15.91
C LYS A 125 -0.18 -7.46 15.64
N ALA A 126 0.33 -7.40 14.41
CA ALA A 126 1.35 -6.46 13.98
C ALA A 126 1.34 -6.32 12.45
N VAL A 127 2.04 -5.32 11.95
CA VAL A 127 2.37 -5.15 10.54
C VAL A 127 3.87 -4.90 10.38
N GLY A 128 4.38 -5.00 9.16
CA GLY A 128 5.78 -4.73 8.91
C GLY A 128 6.13 -4.84 7.43
N CYS A 129 7.36 -4.49 7.10
CA CYS A 129 7.90 -4.73 5.78
C CYS A 129 9.43 -4.75 5.80
N ALA A 130 10.02 -5.47 4.84
CA ALA A 130 11.42 -5.30 4.50
C ALA A 130 11.54 -4.13 3.53
N SER A 131 11.91 -2.95 4.05
CA SER A 131 12.05 -1.72 3.27
C SER A 131 12.82 -0.66 4.03
N THR A 132 13.60 0.16 3.33
CA THR A 132 14.34 1.30 3.91
C THR A 132 13.88 2.64 3.35
N GLY A 133 12.63 2.75 2.89
CA GLY A 133 12.17 3.95 2.19
C GLY A 133 10.68 4.21 2.34
N ASN A 134 10.08 4.81 1.31
CA ASN A 134 8.70 5.30 1.35
C ASN A 134 7.65 4.27 1.84
N LEU A 135 7.85 2.97 1.57
CA LEU A 135 6.93 1.94 2.05
C LEU A 135 7.04 1.76 3.57
N ALA A 136 8.26 1.76 4.13
CA ALA A 136 8.47 1.69 5.58
C ALA A 136 7.80 2.86 6.29
N SER A 137 8.00 4.09 5.80
CA SER A 137 7.39 5.29 6.36
C SER A 137 5.86 5.24 6.29
N ALA A 138 5.30 4.88 5.13
CA ALA A 138 3.85 4.80 4.93
C ALA A 138 3.22 3.72 5.82
N THR A 139 3.83 2.53 5.91
CA THR A 139 3.36 1.45 6.78
C THR A 139 3.42 1.87 8.24
N ALA A 140 4.54 2.43 8.70
CA ALA A 140 4.71 2.89 10.08
C ALA A 140 3.69 3.97 10.46
N ALA A 141 3.46 4.97 9.61
CA ALA A 141 2.49 6.03 9.86
C ALA A 141 1.05 5.49 10.01
N HIS A 142 0.66 4.56 9.13
CA HIS A 142 -0.66 3.94 9.21
C HIS A 142 -0.76 2.98 10.41
N ALA A 143 0.29 2.22 10.71
CA ALA A 143 0.34 1.34 11.88
C ALA A 143 0.18 2.12 13.19
N ALA A 144 0.89 3.24 13.33
CA ALA A 144 0.76 4.15 14.46
C ALA A 144 -0.68 4.67 14.60
N LYS A 145 -1.32 5.08 13.50
CA LYS A 145 -2.73 5.50 13.49
C LYS A 145 -3.69 4.37 13.88
N ALA A 146 -3.35 3.12 13.57
CA ALA A 146 -4.13 1.94 13.89
C ALA A 146 -3.84 1.35 15.29
N ALA A 147 -2.85 1.90 16.00
CA ALA A 147 -2.29 1.31 17.22
C ALA A 147 -1.82 -0.15 17.05
N LEU A 148 -1.22 -0.45 15.90
CA LEU A 148 -0.59 -1.74 15.60
C LEU A 148 0.94 -1.63 15.72
N PRO A 149 1.62 -2.59 16.38
CA PRO A 149 3.07 -2.71 16.28
C PRO A 149 3.54 -2.77 14.83
N CYS A 150 4.64 -2.10 14.52
CA CYS A 150 5.21 -2.01 13.18
C CYS A 150 6.69 -2.40 13.20
N TYR A 151 7.06 -3.41 12.42
CA TYR A 151 8.43 -3.91 12.32
C TYR A 151 9.03 -3.63 10.94
N ILE A 152 10.17 -2.95 10.90
CA ILE A 152 10.90 -2.64 9.67
C ILE A 152 12.17 -3.48 9.62
N PHE A 153 12.28 -4.34 8.62
CA PHE A 153 13.41 -5.23 8.44
C PHE A 153 14.37 -4.63 7.41
N ALA A 154 15.65 -4.48 7.77
CA ALA A 154 16.68 -4.06 6.82
C ALA A 154 18.08 -4.54 7.26
N PRO A 155 19.05 -4.54 6.32
CA PRO A 155 20.46 -4.82 6.64
C PRO A 155 21.01 -3.93 7.75
N SER A 156 21.80 -4.49 8.67
CA SER A 156 22.37 -3.76 9.81
C SER A 156 23.27 -2.59 9.44
N ASP A 157 23.78 -2.55 8.21
CA ASP A 157 24.74 -1.57 7.68
C ASP A 157 24.08 -0.40 6.91
N ILE A 158 22.76 -0.26 6.94
CA ILE A 158 22.08 0.86 6.27
C ILE A 158 22.37 2.21 6.93
N GLU A 159 22.32 3.28 6.14
CA GLU A 159 22.28 4.63 6.66
C GLU A 159 20.99 4.87 7.46
N ASN A 160 21.11 5.14 8.76
CA ASN A 160 19.95 5.37 9.66
C ASN A 160 18.96 6.43 9.15
N ILE A 161 19.43 7.43 8.39
CA ILE A 161 18.57 8.47 7.83
C ILE A 161 17.48 7.90 6.91
N LYS A 162 17.72 6.75 6.28
CA LYS A 162 16.78 6.09 5.38
C LYS A 162 15.53 5.57 6.09
N ILE A 163 15.66 5.20 7.36
CA ILE A 163 14.54 4.71 8.19
C ILE A 163 14.05 5.73 9.22
N ALA A 164 14.70 6.88 9.35
CA ALA A 164 14.40 7.88 10.37
C ALA A 164 12.91 8.29 10.39
N GLN A 165 12.27 8.44 9.23
CA GLN A 165 10.85 8.77 9.16
C GLN A 165 9.94 7.61 9.64
N ALA A 166 10.30 6.35 9.37
CA ALA A 166 9.54 5.22 9.89
C ALA A 166 9.69 5.12 11.43
N LEU A 167 10.90 5.33 11.94
CA LEU A 167 11.19 5.33 13.38
C LEU A 167 10.47 6.46 14.11
N SER A 168 10.34 7.65 13.51
CA SER A 168 9.63 8.76 14.13
C SER A 168 8.13 8.51 14.29
N TYR A 169 7.55 7.59 13.50
CA TYR A 169 6.19 7.09 13.70
C TYR A 169 6.10 5.94 14.73
N GLY A 170 7.22 5.52 15.33
CA GLY A 170 7.27 4.48 16.37
C GLY A 170 7.45 3.06 15.84
N ALA A 171 7.92 2.87 14.60
CA ALA A 171 8.28 1.54 14.12
C ALA A 171 9.54 1.00 14.82
N GLU A 172 9.55 -0.30 15.06
CA GLU A 172 10.71 -1.02 15.58
C GLU A 172 11.61 -1.47 14.44
N TYR A 173 12.90 -1.15 14.55
CA TYR A 173 13.90 -1.56 13.59
C TYR A 173 14.42 -2.96 13.91
N VAL A 174 14.23 -3.89 12.98
CA VAL A 174 14.80 -5.23 13.03
C VAL A 174 16.01 -5.25 12.09
N ALA A 175 17.18 -5.00 12.67
CA ALA A 175 18.45 -5.09 11.95
C ALA A 175 18.77 -6.56 11.62
N VAL A 176 19.04 -6.84 10.36
CA VAL A 176 19.43 -8.17 9.87
C VAL A 176 20.89 -8.13 9.46
N ASP A 177 21.71 -9.00 10.04
CA ASP A 177 23.09 -9.20 9.62
C ASP A 177 23.09 -9.98 8.29
N GLY A 178 23.11 -9.26 7.19
CA GLY A 178 23.00 -9.83 5.85
C GLY A 178 22.54 -8.84 4.80
N THR A 179 22.12 -9.36 3.65
CA THR A 179 21.68 -8.58 2.51
C THR A 179 20.22 -8.15 2.62
N TYR A 180 19.78 -7.28 1.69
CA TYR A 180 18.36 -6.93 1.56
C TYR A 180 17.48 -8.16 1.31
N ASP A 181 17.98 -9.16 0.59
CA ASP A 181 17.26 -10.41 0.34
C ASP A 181 17.12 -11.24 1.63
N ASP A 182 18.13 -11.22 2.50
CA ASP A 182 18.05 -11.87 3.82
C ASP A 182 17.01 -11.16 4.70
N ALA A 183 16.97 -9.82 4.69
CA ALA A 183 15.95 -9.06 5.39
C ALA A 183 14.53 -9.35 4.88
N ASN A 184 14.33 -9.44 3.55
CA ASN A 184 13.05 -9.86 2.96
C ASN A 184 12.66 -11.28 3.38
N ARG A 185 13.62 -12.20 3.41
CA ARG A 185 13.38 -13.60 3.80
C ARG A 185 12.92 -13.68 5.26
N VAL A 186 13.62 -12.99 6.16
CA VAL A 186 13.26 -12.91 7.58
C VAL A 186 11.86 -12.32 7.75
N ALA A 187 11.58 -11.21 7.07
CA ALA A 187 10.25 -10.57 7.11
C ALA A 187 9.14 -11.51 6.62
N SER A 188 9.40 -12.29 5.56
CA SER A 188 8.42 -13.24 5.00
C SER A 188 8.15 -14.40 5.97
N VAL A 189 9.20 -14.99 6.55
CA VAL A 189 9.06 -16.09 7.52
C VAL A 189 8.28 -15.66 8.76
N ILE A 190 8.53 -14.45 9.27
CA ILE A 190 7.79 -13.90 10.42
C ILE A 190 6.34 -13.53 10.03
N GLY A 191 6.12 -13.06 8.80
CA GLY A 191 4.78 -12.72 8.31
C GLY A 191 3.87 -13.93 8.13
N ASP A 192 4.45 -15.10 7.84
CA ASP A 192 3.74 -16.36 7.61
C ASP A 192 3.57 -17.22 8.89
N SER A 193 4.13 -16.79 10.04
CA SER A 193 4.05 -17.50 11.34
C SER A 193 2.85 -17.08 12.19
#